data_AF-X0U8T2-F1
#
_entry.id   AF-X0U8T2-F1
#
_cell.length_a   1.000
_cell.length_b   1.000
_cell.length_c   1.000
_cell.angle_alpha   90.00
_cell.angle_beta   90.00
_cell.angle_gamma   90.00
#
_symmetry.space_group_name_H-M   'P 1'
#
loop_
_entity.id
_entity.type
_entity.pdbx_description
1 polymer ?
#
loop_
_entity_poly.entity_id
_entity_poly.type
_entity_poly.pdbx_seq_one_letter_code
_entity_poly.pdbx_strand_id
1 'polypeptide(L)'
;MVNMDDATSRARWLGVAIGVAVLFAGVWLAGRFPYSGEHYGVWSLAPPIVAVVLAFALRDVVAALFVGIALGGVISGRLNIVQEFLIPSVGSPEFGLILLIYLWCLGGLVGLWTRTGGALRFAEWAGGKIVTGPRSAMVFAWLMGLVFHQGGTISTVLTGTTIRPIADRNRISDEEFSFIVDTTGSPVATLIPFNVWPIYVAGLVAGTVPVLATQEQAIAFFFRALPFNFYAILVILFTLLFSLERLPFLPGRRMTEARRRARETGRLD
;
A
#
# COMPACT_ATOMS: atom_id res chain seq x y z
N MET A 1 17.08 29.95 21.49
CA MET A 1 16.19 28.89 20.94
C MET A 1 16.30 28.93 19.42
N VAL A 2 17.14 28.08 18.84
CA VAL A 2 17.16 27.88 17.38
C VAL A 2 15.87 27.13 17.04
N ASN A 3 15.09 27.70 16.13
CA ASN A 3 13.78 27.21 15.75
C ASN A 3 13.91 25.79 15.17
N MET A 4 13.39 24.78 15.89
CA MET A 4 13.49 23.36 15.49
C MET A 4 12.81 23.08 14.13
N ASP A 5 11.88 23.95 13.72
CA ASP A 5 11.22 23.91 12.42
C ASP A 5 12.15 24.30 11.26
N ASP A 6 13.15 25.15 11.51
CA ASP A 6 14.07 25.62 10.48
C ASP A 6 15.18 24.60 10.20
N ALA A 7 15.58 23.82 11.22
CA ALA A 7 16.53 22.72 11.07
C ALA A 7 15.95 21.53 10.27
N THR A 8 14.67 21.21 10.48
CA THR A 8 13.97 20.16 9.73
C THR A 8 13.68 20.58 8.29
N SER A 9 13.36 21.86 8.07
CA SER A 9 13.26 22.48 6.74
C SER A 9 14.59 22.39 5.96
N ARG A 10 15.70 22.81 6.57
CA ARG A 10 17.03 22.76 5.94
C ARG A 10 17.47 21.33 5.64
N ALA A 11 17.22 20.38 6.54
CA ALA A 11 17.53 18.97 6.32
C ALA A 11 16.72 18.37 5.14
N ARG A 12 15.45 18.76 4.98
CA ARG A 12 14.61 18.36 3.85
C ARG A 12 15.15 18.90 2.53
N TRP A 13 15.50 20.19 2.49
CA TRP A 13 16.08 20.82 1.29
C TRP A 13 17.49 20.31 0.97
N LEU A 14 18.29 19.96 1.98
CA LEU A 14 19.56 19.25 1.81
C LEU A 14 19.34 17.86 1.20
N GLY A 15 18.35 17.10 1.64
CA GLY A 15 18.01 15.80 1.05
C GLY A 15 17.59 15.91 -0.43
N VAL A 16 16.77 16.92 -0.76
CA VAL A 16 16.39 17.22 -2.14
C VAL A 16 17.60 17.65 -2.96
N ALA A 17 18.44 18.55 -2.45
CA ALA A 17 19.63 19.03 -3.12
C ALA A 17 20.67 17.91 -3.34
N ILE A 18 20.85 17.01 -2.36
CA ILE A 18 21.72 15.84 -2.49
C ILE A 18 21.14 14.86 -3.51
N GLY A 19 19.83 14.61 -3.51
CA GLY A 19 19.19 13.76 -4.52
C GLY A 19 19.38 14.30 -5.94
N VAL A 20 19.16 15.61 -6.13
CA VAL A 20 19.39 16.30 -7.40
C VAL A 20 20.87 16.33 -7.78
N ALA A 21 21.77 16.55 -6.83
CA ALA A 21 23.22 16.59 -7.07
C ALA A 21 23.80 15.21 -7.39
N VAL A 22 23.30 14.14 -6.76
CA VAL A 22 23.69 12.76 -7.10
C VAL A 22 23.18 12.37 -8.48
N LEU A 23 21.97 12.81 -8.86
CA LEU A 23 21.44 12.64 -10.22
C LEU A 23 22.29 13.41 -11.25
N PHE A 24 22.61 14.67 -10.97
CA PHE A 24 23.44 15.50 -11.85
C PHE A 24 24.88 14.97 -11.97
N ALA A 25 25.50 14.60 -10.85
CA ALA A 25 26.82 13.97 -10.83
C ALA A 25 26.80 12.64 -11.59
N GLY A 26 25.70 11.90 -11.48
CA GLY A 26 25.46 10.68 -12.24
C GLY A 26 25.43 10.88 -13.75
N VAL A 27 24.67 11.89 -14.20
CA VAL A 27 24.58 12.30 -15.61
C VAL A 27 25.93 12.83 -16.11
N TRP A 28 26.63 13.61 -15.29
CA TRP A 28 27.89 14.25 -15.63
C TRP A 28 29.08 13.27 -15.69
N LEU A 29 29.16 12.32 -14.74
CA LEU A 29 30.21 11.30 -14.70
C LEU A 29 30.05 10.25 -15.80
N ALA A 30 28.81 9.96 -16.24
CA ALA A 30 28.57 8.92 -17.23
C ALA A 30 28.70 9.41 -18.68
N GLY A 31 28.52 10.71 -18.96
CA GLY A 31 28.59 11.30 -20.32
C GLY A 31 27.48 10.85 -21.29
N ARG A 32 26.90 9.68 -21.06
CA ARG A 32 25.66 9.07 -21.59
C ARG A 32 25.14 8.11 -20.51
N PHE A 33 23.84 7.87 -20.39
CA PHE A 33 23.38 6.81 -19.49
C PHE A 33 23.97 5.46 -19.97
N PRO A 34 24.68 4.70 -19.11
CA PRO A 34 25.34 3.48 -19.52
C PRO A 34 24.28 2.44 -19.90
N TYR A 35 24.17 2.24 -21.20
CA TYR A 35 23.44 1.15 -21.83
C TYR A 35 24.40 -0.05 -21.82
N SER A 36 24.29 -0.95 -20.84
CA SER A 36 25.06 -2.20 -20.85
C SER A 36 24.22 -3.27 -21.56
N GLY A 37 24.37 -3.38 -22.88
CA GLY A 37 23.51 -4.27 -23.68
C GLY A 37 22.08 -3.74 -23.80
N GLU A 38 21.06 -4.47 -23.35
CA GLU A 38 19.64 -4.06 -23.39
C GLU A 38 19.09 -3.51 -22.05
N HIS A 39 19.95 -3.24 -21.05
CA HIS A 39 19.48 -2.88 -19.70
C HIS A 39 20.12 -1.60 -19.15
N TYR A 40 19.32 -0.84 -18.38
CA TYR A 40 19.73 0.40 -17.70
C TYR A 40 20.52 0.18 -16.40
N GLY A 41 20.75 -1.08 -15.99
CA GLY A 41 21.50 -1.41 -14.78
C GLY A 41 20.98 -0.69 -13.53
N VAL A 42 21.89 -0.10 -12.75
CA VAL A 42 21.56 0.64 -11.52
C VAL A 42 20.68 1.87 -11.77
N TRP A 43 20.68 2.44 -12.98
CA TRP A 43 19.87 3.61 -13.32
C TRP A 43 18.37 3.31 -13.34
N SER A 44 17.97 2.05 -13.54
CA SER A 44 16.57 1.63 -13.45
C SER A 44 15.96 1.84 -12.05
N LEU A 45 16.81 1.89 -11.01
CA LEU A 45 16.39 2.13 -9.62
C LEU A 45 16.28 3.62 -9.28
N ALA A 46 16.87 4.52 -10.08
CA ALA A 46 16.88 5.93 -9.75
C ALA A 46 15.47 6.56 -9.74
N PRO A 47 14.58 6.34 -10.74
CA PRO A 47 13.21 6.87 -10.70
C PRO A 47 12.42 6.48 -9.45
N PRO A 48 12.29 5.18 -9.07
CA PRO A 48 11.52 4.81 -7.88
C PRO A 48 12.18 5.29 -6.58
N ILE A 49 13.51 5.29 -6.46
CA ILE A 49 14.19 5.79 -5.26
C ILE A 49 13.93 7.29 -5.08
N VAL A 50 14.07 8.08 -6.14
CA VAL A 50 13.83 9.53 -6.11
C VAL A 50 12.37 9.82 -5.78
N ALA A 51 11.42 9.10 -6.38
CA ALA A 51 10.01 9.24 -6.05
C ALA A 51 9.74 8.96 -4.56
N VAL A 52 10.31 7.89 -3.99
CA VAL A 52 10.14 7.57 -2.56
C VAL A 52 10.75 8.65 -1.67
N VAL A 53 11.99 9.06 -1.94
CA VAL A 53 12.68 10.10 -1.15
C VAL A 53 11.92 11.43 -1.20
N LEU A 54 11.49 11.85 -2.39
CA LEU A 54 10.73 13.08 -2.57
C LEU A 54 9.34 12.99 -1.95
N ALA A 55 8.68 11.83 -1.96
CA ALA A 55 7.37 11.68 -1.32
C ALA A 55 7.46 11.98 0.19
N PHE A 56 8.49 11.48 0.86
CA PHE A 56 8.73 11.79 2.27
C PHE A 56 9.22 13.24 2.49
N ALA A 57 10.09 13.74 1.62
CA ALA A 57 10.67 15.08 1.75
C ALA A 57 9.65 16.18 1.46
N LEU A 58 8.83 16.05 0.44
CA LEU A 58 7.80 17.03 0.05
C LEU A 58 6.51 16.85 0.85
N ARG A 59 6.25 15.63 1.36
CA ARG A 59 4.92 15.21 1.86
C ARG A 59 3.84 15.35 0.79
N ASP A 60 4.24 15.23 -0.48
CA ASP A 60 3.38 15.27 -1.65
C ASP A 60 3.79 14.11 -2.57
N VAL A 61 2.95 13.08 -2.59
CA VAL A 61 3.18 11.86 -3.37
C VAL A 61 3.03 12.14 -4.87
N VAL A 62 2.11 13.03 -5.27
CA VAL A 62 1.83 13.31 -6.68
C VAL A 62 3.01 14.04 -7.31
N ALA A 63 3.51 15.08 -6.64
CA ALA A 63 4.69 15.81 -7.10
C ALA A 63 5.93 14.89 -7.19
N ALA A 64 6.11 14.02 -6.19
CA ALA A 64 7.22 13.07 -6.16
C ALA A 64 7.18 12.04 -7.29
N LEU A 65 5.99 11.49 -7.59
CA LEU A 65 5.78 10.57 -8.72
C LEU A 65 6.03 11.27 -10.05
N PHE A 66 5.58 12.52 -10.22
CA PHE A 66 5.83 13.29 -11.43
C PHE A 66 7.33 13.48 -11.69
N VAL A 67 8.11 13.84 -10.65
CA VAL A 67 9.57 13.95 -10.76
C VAL A 67 10.22 12.61 -11.07
N GLY A 68 9.73 11.51 -10.47
CA GLY A 68 10.17 10.16 -10.80
C GLY A 68 9.95 9.81 -12.28
N ILE A 69 8.77 10.10 -12.84
CA ILE A 69 8.44 9.89 -14.25
C ILE A 69 9.33 10.76 -15.15
N ALA A 70 9.52 12.04 -14.80
CA ALA A 70 10.39 12.94 -15.53
C ALA A 70 11.84 12.42 -15.58
N LEU A 71 12.35 11.94 -14.45
CA LEU A 71 13.66 11.31 -14.38
C LEU A 71 13.72 10.02 -15.20
N GLY A 72 12.67 9.18 -15.16
CA GLY A 72 12.56 8.00 -16.01
C GLY A 72 12.61 8.32 -17.50
N GLY A 73 11.97 9.42 -17.91
CA GLY A 73 12.04 9.95 -19.29
C GLY A 73 13.44 10.40 -19.68
N VAL A 74 14.15 11.08 -18.78
CA VAL A 74 15.55 11.48 -19.01
C VAL A 74 16.47 10.26 -19.13
N ILE A 75 16.34 9.28 -18.25
CA ILE A 75 17.16 8.06 -18.25
C ILE A 75 16.91 7.21 -19.49
N SER A 76 15.64 7.08 -19.91
CA SER A 76 15.24 6.31 -21.09
C SER A 76 15.43 7.04 -22.42
N GLY A 77 15.84 8.31 -22.40
CA GLY A 77 15.95 9.17 -23.59
C GLY A 77 14.60 9.62 -24.17
N ARG A 78 13.48 9.30 -23.51
CA ARG A 78 12.12 9.65 -23.90
C ARG A 78 11.68 10.94 -23.20
N LEU A 79 12.16 12.08 -23.71
CA LEU A 79 11.96 13.39 -23.07
C LEU A 79 10.50 13.88 -23.14
N ASN A 80 9.72 13.44 -24.13
CA ASN A 80 8.29 13.77 -24.20
C ASN A 80 7.48 12.85 -23.28
N ILE A 81 7.64 13.03 -21.97
CA ILE A 81 7.03 12.17 -20.96
C ILE A 81 5.50 12.18 -20.99
N VAL A 82 4.90 13.24 -21.54
CA VAL A 82 3.44 13.35 -21.70
C VAL A 82 2.93 12.32 -22.69
N GLN A 83 3.52 12.27 -23.89
CA GLN A 83 3.13 11.33 -24.93
C GLN A 83 3.57 9.90 -24.61
N GLU A 84 4.76 9.74 -24.04
CA GLU A 84 5.38 8.44 -23.83
C GLU A 84 4.87 7.69 -22.60
N PHE A 85 4.52 8.42 -21.53
CA PHE A 85 4.15 7.81 -20.25
C PHE A 85 2.79 8.27 -19.73
N LEU A 86 2.49 9.57 -19.73
CA LEU A 86 1.26 10.06 -19.09
C LEU A 86 0.00 9.70 -19.87
N ILE A 87 -0.05 9.99 -21.17
CA ILE A 87 -1.23 9.69 -22.01
C ILE A 87 -1.55 8.18 -22.01
N PRO A 88 -0.58 7.27 -22.25
CA PRO A 88 -0.84 5.83 -22.16
C PRO A 88 -1.32 5.38 -20.77
N SER A 89 -0.84 6.02 -19.70
CA SER A 89 -1.22 5.68 -18.31
C SER A 89 -2.64 6.12 -17.93
N VAL A 90 -3.26 7.04 -18.66
CA VAL A 90 -4.68 7.40 -18.44
C VAL A 90 -5.61 6.22 -18.74
N GLY A 91 -5.14 5.27 -19.56
CA GLY A 91 -5.92 4.13 -20.02
C GLY A 91 -6.83 4.45 -21.20
N SER A 92 -7.73 3.54 -21.51
CA SER A 92 -8.69 3.69 -22.61
C SER A 92 -10.08 4.09 -22.10
N PRO A 93 -10.92 4.71 -22.94
CA PRO A 93 -12.34 4.94 -22.59
C PRO A 93 -13.07 3.66 -22.19
N GLU A 94 -12.74 2.53 -22.81
CA GLU A 94 -13.27 1.21 -22.47
C GLU A 94 -12.86 0.77 -21.06
N PHE A 95 -11.57 0.92 -20.71
CA PHE A 95 -11.10 0.66 -19.35
C PHE A 95 -11.79 1.57 -18.33
N GLY A 96 -11.98 2.85 -18.66
CA GLY A 96 -12.73 3.79 -17.85
C GLY A 96 -14.20 3.37 -17.63
N LEU A 97 -14.88 2.87 -18.67
CA LEU A 97 -16.24 2.35 -18.56
C LEU A 97 -16.31 1.12 -17.65
N ILE A 98 -15.38 0.17 -17.81
CA ILE A 98 -15.29 -1.02 -16.96
C ILE A 98 -15.09 -0.60 -15.50
N LEU A 99 -14.18 0.34 -15.24
CA LEU A 99 -13.90 0.84 -13.89
C LEU A 99 -15.13 1.54 -13.29
N LEU A 100 -15.83 2.36 -14.07
CA LEU A 100 -17.04 3.06 -13.63
C LEU A 100 -18.14 2.06 -13.22
N ILE A 101 -18.43 1.07 -14.08
CA ILE A 101 -19.42 0.03 -13.80
C ILE A 101 -19.01 -0.77 -12.56
N TYR A 102 -17.74 -1.18 -12.47
CA TYR A 102 -17.21 -1.91 -11.32
C TYR A 102 -17.38 -1.14 -10.01
N LEU A 103 -16.96 0.13 -9.96
CA LEU A 103 -17.07 0.96 -8.76
C LEU A 103 -18.54 1.24 -8.39
N TRP A 104 -19.42 1.43 -9.37
CA TRP A 104 -20.85 1.63 -9.12
C TRP A 104 -21.50 0.37 -8.54
N CYS A 105 -21.29 -0.79 -9.18
CA CYS A 105 -21.82 -2.06 -8.68
C CYS A 105 -21.27 -2.39 -7.30
N LEU A 106 -19.97 -2.20 -7.08
CA LEU A 106 -19.33 -2.46 -5.79
C LEU A 106 -19.85 -1.52 -4.70
N GLY A 107 -19.95 -0.22 -4.98
CA GLY A 107 -20.51 0.77 -4.05
C GLY A 107 -21.97 0.46 -3.70
N GLY A 108 -22.77 0.05 -4.69
CA GLY A 108 -24.14 -0.41 -4.50
C GLY A 108 -24.23 -1.66 -3.62
N LEU A 109 -23.37 -2.66 -3.87
CA LEU A 109 -23.30 -3.87 -3.09
C LEU A 109 -22.89 -3.59 -1.64
N VAL A 110 -21.84 -2.80 -1.40
CA VAL A 110 -21.40 -2.40 -0.06
C VAL A 110 -22.47 -1.59 0.66
N GLY A 111 -23.14 -0.67 -0.05
CA GLY A 111 -24.27 0.10 0.47
C GLY A 111 -25.42 -0.80 0.93
N LEU A 112 -25.81 -1.77 0.10
CA LEU A 112 -26.84 -2.76 0.44
C LEU A 112 -26.41 -3.64 1.62
N TRP A 113 -25.18 -4.14 1.60
CA TRP A 113 -24.60 -4.98 2.66
C TRP A 113 -24.61 -4.27 4.03
N THR A 114 -24.32 -2.96 4.04
CA THR A 114 -24.33 -2.13 5.24
C THR A 114 -25.76 -1.78 5.68
N ARG A 115 -26.66 -1.44 4.75
CA ARG A 115 -28.05 -1.03 5.04
C ARG A 115 -28.96 -2.18 5.48
N THR A 116 -28.74 -3.38 4.95
CA THR A 116 -29.53 -4.58 5.28
C THR A 116 -29.21 -5.14 6.67
N GLY A 117 -28.13 -4.68 7.31
CA GLY A 117 -27.62 -5.26 8.55
C GLY A 117 -26.95 -6.63 8.36
N GLY A 118 -26.75 -7.09 7.12
CA GLY A 118 -26.07 -8.34 6.81
C GLY A 118 -24.64 -8.37 7.36
N ALA A 119 -23.90 -7.28 7.21
CA ALA A 119 -22.57 -7.10 7.79
C ALA A 119 -22.58 -7.30 9.31
N LEU A 120 -23.51 -6.64 9.99
CA LEU A 120 -23.65 -6.69 11.44
C LEU A 120 -24.04 -8.09 11.91
N ARG A 121 -25.00 -8.75 11.24
CA ARG A 121 -25.41 -10.11 11.57
C ARG A 121 -24.31 -11.13 11.35
N PHE A 122 -23.56 -11.01 10.25
CA PHE A 122 -22.39 -11.85 10.01
C PHE A 122 -21.34 -11.66 11.09
N ALA A 123 -21.04 -10.40 11.43
CA ALA A 123 -20.10 -10.05 12.48
C ALA A 123 -20.52 -10.61 13.85
N GLU A 124 -21.79 -10.48 14.21
CA GLU A 124 -22.32 -11.04 15.47
C GLU A 124 -22.28 -12.56 15.49
N TRP A 125 -22.64 -13.22 14.38
CA TRP A 125 -22.66 -14.68 14.29
C TRP A 125 -21.25 -15.27 14.29
N ALA A 126 -20.35 -14.74 13.47
CA ALA A 126 -18.96 -15.21 13.39
C ALA A 126 -18.18 -14.82 14.64
N GLY A 127 -18.37 -13.57 15.10
CA GLY A 127 -17.77 -13.04 16.32
C GLY A 127 -18.21 -13.83 17.55
N GLY A 128 -19.50 -14.15 17.70
CA GLY A 128 -20.00 -14.94 18.83
C GLY A 128 -19.42 -16.36 18.91
N LYS A 129 -18.86 -16.90 17.82
CA LYS A 129 -18.21 -18.22 17.79
C LYS A 129 -16.70 -18.17 18.03
N ILE A 130 -16.04 -17.07 17.65
CA ILE A 130 -14.58 -16.98 17.61
C ILE A 130 -14.03 -16.04 18.70
N VAL A 131 -14.78 -15.01 19.05
CA VAL A 131 -14.33 -13.91 19.91
C VAL A 131 -14.75 -14.15 21.35
N THR A 132 -13.77 -14.41 22.20
CA THR A 132 -13.91 -14.60 23.65
C THR A 132 -13.39 -13.42 24.46
N GLY A 133 -12.71 -12.48 23.81
CA GLY A 133 -12.18 -11.27 24.40
C GLY A 133 -11.32 -10.48 23.41
N PRO A 134 -10.55 -9.50 23.91
CA PRO A 134 -9.93 -8.53 23.02
C PRO A 134 -8.84 -9.07 22.09
N ARG A 135 -8.02 -10.01 22.56
CA ARG A 135 -7.01 -10.67 21.71
C ARG A 135 -7.67 -11.43 20.57
N SER A 136 -8.67 -12.25 20.87
CA SER A 136 -9.43 -12.97 19.84
C SER A 136 -10.19 -12.02 18.91
N ALA A 137 -10.64 -10.85 19.37
CA ALA A 137 -11.27 -9.85 18.53
C ALA A 137 -10.27 -9.26 17.51
N MET A 138 -9.03 -8.97 17.93
CA MET A 138 -7.97 -8.50 17.02
C MET A 138 -7.52 -9.59 16.03
N VAL A 139 -7.46 -10.85 16.46
CA VAL A 139 -7.16 -11.98 15.55
C VAL A 139 -8.30 -12.18 14.55
N PHE A 140 -9.54 -12.07 15.01
CA PHE A 140 -10.70 -12.09 14.12
C PHE A 140 -10.66 -10.92 13.12
N ALA A 141 -10.28 -9.72 13.59
CA ALA A 141 -10.06 -8.56 12.73
C ALA A 141 -9.04 -8.84 11.63
N TRP A 142 -7.91 -9.43 12.02
CA TRP A 142 -6.85 -9.84 11.09
C TRP A 142 -7.35 -10.89 10.08
N LEU A 143 -8.05 -11.93 10.53
CA LEU A 143 -8.62 -12.97 9.66
C LEU A 143 -9.59 -12.41 8.62
N MET A 144 -10.47 -11.49 9.01
CA MET A 144 -11.40 -10.88 8.07
C MET A 144 -10.69 -9.96 7.08
N GLY A 145 -9.62 -9.28 7.49
CA GLY A 145 -8.74 -8.57 6.56
C GLY A 145 -8.16 -9.50 5.50
N LEU A 146 -7.80 -10.73 5.89
CA LEU A 146 -7.34 -11.77 4.96
C LEU A 146 -8.42 -12.33 4.02
N VAL A 147 -9.70 -12.16 4.36
CA VAL A 147 -10.85 -12.66 3.58
C VAL A 147 -11.38 -11.59 2.65
N PHE A 148 -11.44 -10.35 3.13
CA PHE A 148 -12.00 -9.19 2.42
C PHE A 148 -10.94 -8.37 1.68
N HIS A 149 -9.72 -8.90 1.52
CA HIS A 149 -8.66 -8.20 0.82
C HIS A 149 -9.00 -8.03 -0.68
N GLN A 150 -8.91 -6.79 -1.12
CA GLN A 150 -9.04 -6.32 -2.49
C GLN A 150 -7.97 -5.25 -2.76
N GLY A 151 -7.46 -4.60 -1.70
CA GLY A 151 -6.49 -3.52 -1.77
C GLY A 151 -7.17 -2.16 -1.53
N GLY A 152 -6.42 -1.21 -0.99
CA GLY A 152 -6.86 0.17 -0.80
C GLY A 152 -8.17 0.32 -0.03
N THR A 153 -8.95 1.34 -0.42
CA THR A 153 -10.14 1.81 0.30
C THR A 153 -11.23 0.74 0.44
N ILE A 154 -11.38 -0.15 -0.54
CA ILE A 154 -12.43 -1.18 -0.53
C ILE A 154 -12.22 -2.13 0.65
N SER A 155 -10.99 -2.61 0.85
CA SER A 155 -10.66 -3.49 1.98
C SER A 155 -10.88 -2.79 3.31
N THR A 156 -10.50 -1.52 3.42
CA THR A 156 -10.70 -0.72 4.64
C THR A 156 -12.18 -0.55 4.96
N VAL A 157 -13.01 -0.23 3.97
CA VAL A 157 -14.46 -0.04 4.18
C VAL A 157 -15.13 -1.36 4.53
N LEU A 158 -14.88 -2.43 3.77
CA LEU A 158 -15.55 -3.72 3.99
C LEU A 158 -15.14 -4.35 5.32
N THR A 159 -13.83 -4.43 5.59
CA THR A 159 -13.28 -4.98 6.84
C THR A 159 -13.66 -4.10 8.03
N GLY A 160 -13.49 -2.78 7.89
CA GLY A 160 -13.79 -1.80 8.94
C GLY A 160 -15.25 -1.85 9.36
N THR A 161 -16.20 -1.71 8.43
CA THR A 161 -17.63 -1.72 8.74
C THR A 161 -18.12 -3.06 9.27
N THR A 162 -17.58 -4.18 8.79
CA THR A 162 -17.98 -5.51 9.27
C THR A 162 -17.52 -5.74 10.71
N ILE A 163 -16.33 -5.30 11.08
CA ILE A 163 -15.70 -5.72 12.35
C ILE A 163 -15.88 -4.70 13.46
N ARG A 164 -16.13 -3.42 13.12
CA ARG A 164 -16.35 -2.34 14.08
C ARG A 164 -17.26 -2.73 15.27
N PRO A 165 -18.44 -3.36 15.07
CA PRO A 165 -19.32 -3.72 16.18
C PRO A 165 -18.72 -4.74 17.16
N ILE A 166 -17.79 -5.57 16.70
CA ILE A 166 -17.08 -6.57 17.53
C ILE A 166 -15.91 -5.88 18.24
N ALA A 167 -15.15 -5.05 17.52
CA ALA A 167 -14.01 -4.31 18.06
C ALA A 167 -14.45 -3.41 19.23
N ASP A 168 -15.52 -2.64 19.03
CA ASP A 168 -16.06 -1.72 20.04
C ASP A 168 -16.52 -2.48 21.29
N ARG A 169 -17.28 -3.58 21.12
CA ARG A 169 -17.74 -4.44 22.23
C ARG A 169 -16.58 -5.04 23.02
N ASN A 170 -15.46 -5.28 22.37
CA ASN A 170 -14.24 -5.84 22.99
C ASN A 170 -13.23 -4.77 23.38
N ARG A 171 -13.63 -3.48 23.41
CA ARG A 171 -12.81 -2.35 23.85
C ARG A 171 -11.48 -2.24 23.10
N ILE A 172 -11.43 -2.59 21.82
CA ILE A 172 -10.25 -2.38 20.97
C ILE A 172 -10.17 -0.89 20.64
N SER A 173 -9.02 -0.25 20.86
CA SER A 173 -8.88 1.18 20.50
C SER A 173 -8.97 1.40 18.98
N ASP A 174 -9.40 2.59 18.56
CA ASP A 174 -9.53 2.92 17.14
C ASP A 174 -8.16 2.90 16.43
N GLU A 175 -7.08 3.19 17.16
CA GLU A 175 -5.70 3.10 16.70
C GLU A 175 -5.27 1.64 16.44
N GLU A 176 -5.57 0.71 17.35
CA GLU A 176 -5.28 -0.72 17.13
C GLU A 176 -6.09 -1.27 15.97
N PHE A 177 -7.36 -0.90 15.89
CA PHE A 177 -8.26 -1.38 14.85
C PHE A 177 -7.86 -0.86 13.48
N SER A 178 -7.58 0.45 13.35
CA SER A 178 -7.12 1.05 12.10
C SER A 178 -5.78 0.46 11.64
N PHE A 179 -4.85 0.19 12.55
CA PHE A 179 -3.59 -0.49 12.22
C PHE A 179 -3.82 -1.88 11.63
N ILE A 180 -4.69 -2.70 12.25
CA ILE A 180 -4.98 -4.05 11.74
C ILE A 180 -5.65 -3.99 10.37
N VAL A 181 -6.64 -3.11 10.19
CA VAL A 181 -7.38 -2.96 8.92
C VAL A 181 -6.46 -2.47 7.80
N ASP A 182 -5.57 -1.51 8.06
CA ASP A 182 -4.64 -0.98 7.06
C ASP A 182 -3.61 -2.03 6.63
N THR A 183 -2.96 -2.67 7.62
CA THR A 183 -1.90 -3.67 7.36
C THR A 183 -2.40 -4.97 6.76
N THR A 184 -3.71 -5.25 6.84
CA THR A 184 -4.33 -6.41 6.16
C THR A 184 -5.00 -6.04 4.83
N GLY A 185 -5.05 -4.77 4.45
CA GLY A 185 -5.59 -4.32 3.17
C GLY A 185 -4.66 -4.61 2.00
N SER A 186 -3.87 -3.61 1.60
CA SER A 186 -2.97 -3.72 0.44
C SER A 186 -1.92 -4.83 0.56
N PRO A 187 -1.27 -5.08 1.72
CA PRO A 187 -0.29 -6.15 1.85
C PRO A 187 -0.85 -7.53 1.50
N VAL A 188 -2.01 -7.90 2.05
CA VAL A 188 -2.64 -9.20 1.73
C VAL A 188 -3.05 -9.26 0.26
N ALA A 189 -3.54 -8.15 -0.31
CA ALA A 189 -3.91 -8.10 -1.73
C ALA A 189 -2.76 -8.43 -2.68
N THR A 190 -1.53 -8.09 -2.30
CA THR A 190 -0.33 -8.46 -3.07
C THR A 190 0.18 -9.89 -2.84
N LEU A 191 -0.31 -10.60 -1.81
CA LEU A 191 0.11 -11.97 -1.49
C LEU A 191 -0.93 -13.05 -1.80
N ILE A 192 -2.21 -12.74 -1.65
CA ILE A 192 -3.32 -13.65 -1.90
C ILE A 192 -4.03 -13.19 -3.19
N PRO A 193 -3.68 -13.76 -4.35
CA PRO A 193 -4.05 -13.23 -5.67
C PRO A 193 -5.47 -13.59 -6.13
N PHE A 194 -6.46 -13.46 -5.25
CA PHE A 194 -7.90 -13.55 -5.58
C PHE A 194 -8.51 -12.19 -5.94
N ASN A 195 -7.72 -11.33 -6.59
CA ASN A 195 -8.05 -9.95 -6.95
C ASN A 195 -7.31 -9.55 -8.25
N VAL A 196 -7.38 -8.27 -8.64
CA VAL A 196 -6.84 -7.78 -9.93
C VAL A 196 -5.32 -7.59 -9.96
N TRP A 197 -4.60 -7.70 -8.84
CA TRP A 197 -3.16 -7.43 -8.74
C TRP A 197 -2.28 -8.25 -9.70
N PRO A 198 -2.49 -9.57 -9.91
CA PRO A 198 -1.65 -10.34 -10.83
C PRO A 198 -1.71 -9.79 -12.26
N ILE A 199 -2.91 -9.39 -12.70
CA ILE A 199 -3.15 -8.85 -14.04
C ILE A 199 -2.56 -7.45 -14.14
N TYR A 200 -2.72 -6.62 -13.11
CA TYR A 200 -2.15 -5.28 -13.06
C TYR A 200 -0.62 -5.32 -13.16
N VAL A 201 0.05 -6.12 -12.31
CA VAL A 201 1.51 -6.27 -12.34
C VAL A 201 1.95 -6.86 -13.68
N ALA A 202 1.23 -7.86 -14.20
CA ALA A 202 1.54 -8.42 -15.51
C ALA A 202 1.50 -7.36 -16.62
N GLY A 203 0.49 -6.48 -16.62
CA GLY A 203 0.38 -5.38 -17.58
C GLY A 203 1.53 -4.36 -17.49
N LEU A 204 2.15 -4.21 -16.32
CA LEU A 204 3.30 -3.32 -16.14
C LEU A 204 4.63 -3.94 -16.61
N VAL A 205 4.78 -5.26 -16.52
CA VAL A 205 6.07 -5.93 -16.77
C VAL A 205 6.10 -6.72 -18.09
N ALA A 206 4.95 -7.00 -18.69
CA ALA A 206 4.89 -7.69 -19.98
C ALA A 206 5.61 -6.87 -21.07
N GLY A 207 6.46 -7.54 -21.84
CA GLY A 207 7.27 -6.95 -22.90
C GLY A 207 8.46 -6.11 -22.42
N THR A 208 8.69 -5.97 -21.10
CA THR A 208 9.82 -5.16 -20.60
C THR A 208 11.18 -5.86 -20.70
N VAL A 209 11.19 -7.19 -20.71
CA VAL A 209 12.37 -8.05 -20.87
C VAL A 209 12.02 -9.31 -21.66
N PRO A 210 12.98 -9.97 -22.34
CA PRO A 210 12.71 -11.13 -23.20
C PRO A 210 12.01 -12.31 -22.49
N VAL A 211 12.28 -12.50 -21.18
CA VAL A 211 11.65 -13.57 -20.38
C VAL A 211 10.19 -13.29 -20.01
N LEU A 212 9.72 -12.04 -20.18
CA LEU A 212 8.36 -11.60 -19.89
C LEU A 212 7.65 -11.14 -21.18
N ALA A 213 7.93 -11.78 -22.31
CA ALA A 213 7.42 -11.37 -23.62
C ALA A 213 5.88 -11.42 -23.72
N THR A 214 5.23 -12.33 -23.01
CA THR A 214 3.77 -12.48 -23.03
C THR A 214 3.13 -12.13 -21.68
N GLN A 215 1.85 -11.77 -21.71
CA GLN A 215 1.06 -11.52 -20.50
C GLN A 215 1.00 -12.76 -19.59
N GLU A 216 0.94 -13.96 -20.17
CA GLU A 216 0.96 -15.22 -19.42
C GLU A 216 2.28 -15.40 -18.64
N GLN A 217 3.41 -15.13 -19.28
CA GLN A 217 4.73 -15.17 -18.63
C GLN A 217 4.83 -14.13 -17.52
N ALA A 218 4.28 -12.93 -17.73
CA ALA A 218 4.24 -11.86 -16.74
C ALA A 218 3.36 -12.21 -15.51
N ILE A 219 2.22 -12.89 -15.72
CA ILE A 219 1.40 -13.43 -14.63
C ILE A 219 2.16 -14.53 -13.88
N ALA A 220 2.79 -15.47 -14.59
CA ALA A 220 3.59 -16.51 -13.96
C ALA A 220 4.75 -15.92 -13.14
N PHE A 221 5.36 -14.83 -13.62
CA PHE A 221 6.38 -14.08 -12.89
C PHE A 221 5.82 -13.50 -11.59
N PHE A 222 4.63 -12.91 -11.58
CA PHE A 222 3.98 -12.42 -10.35
C PHE A 222 3.90 -13.52 -9.29
N PHE A 223 3.44 -14.72 -9.65
CA PHE A 223 3.34 -15.85 -8.70
C PHE A 223 4.72 -16.30 -8.19
N ARG A 224 5.74 -16.32 -9.06
CA ARG A 224 7.12 -16.61 -8.66
C ARG A 224 7.73 -15.52 -7.77
N ALA A 225 7.24 -14.29 -7.89
CA ALA A 225 7.70 -13.15 -7.10
C ALA A 225 7.08 -13.10 -5.68
N LEU A 226 5.99 -13.84 -5.41
CA LEU A 226 5.31 -13.83 -4.11
C LEU A 226 6.25 -14.05 -2.90
N PRO A 227 7.19 -15.02 -2.90
CA PRO A 227 8.10 -15.24 -1.78
C PRO A 227 9.06 -14.07 -1.53
N PHE A 228 9.26 -13.21 -2.52
CA PHE A 228 10.14 -12.04 -2.45
C PHE A 228 9.39 -10.76 -2.04
N ASN A 229 8.09 -10.83 -1.81
CA ASN A 229 7.29 -9.73 -1.28
C ASN A 229 7.46 -9.62 0.25
N PHE A 230 8.70 -9.34 0.67
CA PHE A 230 9.11 -9.36 2.08
C PHE A 230 8.29 -8.39 2.94
N TYR A 231 7.98 -7.20 2.42
CA TYR A 231 7.16 -6.24 3.16
C TYR A 231 5.79 -6.81 3.50
N ALA A 232 5.08 -7.38 2.51
CA ALA A 232 3.75 -7.92 2.75
C ALA A 232 3.80 -9.12 3.72
N ILE A 233 4.76 -10.02 3.55
CA ILE A 233 4.92 -11.20 4.40
C ILE A 233 5.18 -10.77 5.85
N LEU A 234 6.14 -9.86 6.05
CA LEU A 234 6.54 -9.40 7.37
C LEU A 234 5.42 -8.60 8.06
N VAL A 235 4.76 -7.68 7.35
CA VAL A 235 3.72 -6.85 7.97
C VAL A 235 2.50 -7.68 8.35
N ILE A 236 2.07 -8.64 7.54
CA ILE A 236 0.93 -9.52 7.87
C ILE A 236 1.27 -10.39 9.09
N LEU A 237 2.49 -10.93 9.14
CA LEU A 237 2.97 -11.69 10.29
C LEU A 237 3.06 -10.82 11.54
N PHE A 238 3.61 -9.61 11.44
CA PHE A 238 3.70 -8.67 12.55
C PHE A 238 2.33 -8.25 13.05
N THR A 239 1.36 -8.01 12.17
CA THR A 239 -0.01 -7.71 12.56
C THR A 239 -0.65 -8.90 13.27
N LEU A 240 -0.42 -10.14 12.82
CA LEU A 240 -0.89 -11.33 13.54
C LEU A 240 -0.29 -11.40 14.95
N LEU A 241 1.03 -11.25 15.07
CA LEU A 241 1.72 -11.29 16.36
C LEU A 241 1.32 -10.13 17.28
N PHE A 242 1.02 -8.96 16.71
CA PHE A 242 0.46 -7.81 17.39
C PHE A 242 -0.95 -8.12 17.93
N SER A 243 -1.83 -8.70 17.10
CA SER A 243 -3.17 -9.13 17.47
C SER A 243 -3.17 -10.22 18.54
N LEU A 244 -2.15 -11.09 18.55
CA LEU A 244 -1.91 -12.08 19.59
C LEU A 244 -1.27 -11.49 20.86
N GLU A 245 -0.91 -10.20 20.84
CA GLU A 245 -0.16 -9.50 21.89
C GLU A 245 1.19 -10.19 22.25
N ARG A 246 1.83 -10.85 21.27
CA ARG A 246 3.11 -11.54 21.44
C ARG A 246 4.33 -10.64 21.21
N LEU A 247 4.12 -9.40 20.76
CA LEU A 247 5.17 -8.41 20.52
C LEU A 247 4.91 -7.16 21.38
N PRO A 248 5.23 -7.18 22.69
CA PRO A 248 4.95 -6.07 23.60
C PRO A 248 5.72 -4.79 23.28
N PHE A 249 6.81 -4.90 22.51
CA PHE A 249 7.66 -3.79 22.08
C PHE A 249 7.25 -3.16 20.73
N LEU A 250 6.41 -3.84 19.95
CA LEU A 250 5.97 -3.37 18.65
C LEU A 250 5.00 -2.17 18.74
N PRO A 251 4.02 -2.13 19.67
CA PRO A 251 3.29 -0.89 19.90
C PRO A 251 4.22 0.17 20.49
N GLY A 252 4.34 1.29 19.78
CA GLY A 252 4.97 2.49 20.34
C GLY A 252 4.13 3.07 21.49
N ARG A 253 4.72 3.99 22.27
CA ARG A 253 4.09 4.56 23.49
C ARG A 253 2.62 4.99 23.29
N ARG A 254 2.33 5.69 22.18
CA ARG A 254 0.97 6.15 21.85
C ARG A 254 -0.02 5.00 21.66
N MET A 255 0.40 3.92 20.98
CA MET A 255 -0.45 2.74 20.77
C MET A 255 -0.68 2.00 22.09
N THR A 256 0.34 1.92 22.95
CA THR A 256 0.19 1.33 24.29
C THR A 256 -0.77 2.14 25.16
N GLU A 257 -0.69 3.47 25.11
CA GLU A 257 -1.60 4.38 25.82
C GLU A 257 -3.04 4.25 25.31
N ALA A 258 -3.24 4.20 23.99
CA ALA A 258 -4.54 3.98 23.37
C ALA A 258 -5.16 2.64 23.78
N ARG A 259 -4.38 1.55 23.73
CA ARG A 259 -4.81 0.23 24.23
C ARG A 259 -5.22 0.31 25.70
N ARG A 260 -4.41 0.94 26.55
CA ARG A 260 -4.72 1.08 27.99
C ARG A 260 -6.01 1.87 28.21
N ARG A 261 -6.16 3.03 27.55
CA ARG A 261 -7.36 3.87 27.58
C ARG A 261 -8.60 3.04 27.25
N ALA A 262 -8.60 2.31 26.14
CA ALA A 262 -9.73 1.53 25.71
C ALA A 262 -10.05 0.38 26.70
N ARG A 263 -9.03 -0.36 27.15
CA ARG A 263 -9.21 -1.49 28.08
C ARG A 263 -9.76 -1.07 29.44
N GLU A 264 -9.18 -0.02 30.04
CA GLU A 264 -9.49 0.43 31.40
C GLU A 264 -10.76 1.28 31.46
N THR A 265 -10.92 2.22 30.53
CA THR A 265 -12.00 3.22 30.58
C THR A 265 -13.15 2.94 29.62
N GLY A 266 -12.94 2.07 28.62
CA GLY A 266 -13.91 1.85 27.54
C GLY A 266 -13.95 2.95 26.47
N ARG A 267 -13.15 4.02 26.60
CA ARG A 267 -13.06 5.09 25.60
C ARG A 267 -12.16 4.67 24.46
N LEU A 268 -12.70 4.62 23.25
CA LEU A 268 -12.00 4.10 22.07
C LEU A 268 -11.11 5.17 21.41
N ASP A 269 -11.45 6.45 21.59
CA ASP A 269 -10.73 7.67 21.19
C ASP A 269 -10.35 8.58 22.38
#